data_AF-A0A0A1H2F8-F1
#
_entry.id   AF-A0A0A1H2F8-F1
#
_cell.length_a   1.000
_cell.length_b   1.000
_cell.length_c   1.000
_cell.angle_alpha   90.00
_cell.angle_beta   90.00
_cell.angle_gamma   90.00
#
_symmetry.space_group_name_H-M   'P 1'
#
loop_
_entity.id
_entity.type
_entity.pdbx_description
1 polymer ?
#
loop_
_entity_poly.entity_id
_entity_poly.type
_entity_poly.pdbx_seq_one_letter_code
_entity_poly.pdbx_strand_id
1 'polypeptide(L)'
;MRVRSHWFRDDHARGTGEVAQAVAFNVWRIAQQILRDMRRADFEIAPGPRYFDFLAEWLVFLIHVADRNAYERLGDGRTEFTTVLANRTAEILADNQVELLGEGTAAEHKARFIELLNLHLPEYSDFPELDADCRRYLAARISVALGPRDQVWVHDQVMEIEAPQAIETVGRVFENLFRLAPPGDTSSTRGRAGRREGRPPAVTGE
;
A
#
# COMPACT_ATOMS: atom_id res chain seq x y z
N MET A 1 -45.43 6.78 -7.90
CA MET A 1 -44.29 5.93 -8.33
C MET A 1 -43.03 6.52 -7.74
N ARG A 2 -42.20 5.71 -7.08
CA ARG A 2 -41.14 6.10 -6.14
C ARG A 2 -39.76 5.74 -6.72
N VAL A 3 -38.76 6.60 -6.46
CA VAL A 3 -37.29 6.36 -6.49
C VAL A 3 -36.64 6.26 -7.89
N ARG A 4 -35.40 6.67 -8.17
CA ARG A 4 -34.38 7.65 -7.73
C ARG A 4 -33.21 7.37 -8.70
N SER A 5 -32.42 8.37 -9.05
CA SER A 5 -30.97 8.23 -9.28
C SER A 5 -30.40 9.64 -9.36
N HIS A 6 -30.12 10.26 -8.22
CA HIS A 6 -28.82 10.26 -7.54
C HIS A 6 -27.66 10.53 -8.51
N TRP A 7 -27.22 11.78 -8.43
CA TRP A 7 -25.99 12.34 -8.96
C TRP A 7 -24.79 11.56 -8.43
N PHE A 8 -23.96 11.00 -9.31
CA PHE A 8 -22.57 10.71 -8.99
C PHE A 8 -21.75 11.94 -9.36
N ARG A 9 -21.30 12.69 -8.36
CA ARG A 9 -20.21 13.65 -8.52
C ARG A 9 -18.92 12.93 -8.13
N ASP A 10 -18.03 12.79 -9.09
CA ASP A 10 -16.62 12.45 -8.90
C ASP A 10 -15.98 13.49 -7.98
N ASP A 11 -15.81 13.11 -6.71
CA ASP A 11 -15.00 13.84 -5.73
C ASP A 11 -13.90 12.89 -5.26
N HIS A 12 -13.08 12.43 -6.22
CA HIS A 12 -11.89 11.62 -5.96
C HIS A 12 -10.87 12.45 -5.17
N ALA A 13 -10.98 12.37 -3.84
CA ALA A 13 -9.96 12.76 -2.88
C ALA A 13 -8.66 11.96 -3.14
N ARG A 14 -7.82 12.42 -4.08
CA ARG A 14 -6.75 11.66 -4.76
C ARG A 14 -7.26 10.39 -5.45
N GLY A 15 -6.95 10.21 -6.73
CA GLY A 15 -7.35 8.99 -7.44
C GLY A 15 -6.72 7.77 -6.75
N THR A 16 -7.48 6.71 -6.53
CA THR A 16 -7.01 5.44 -5.93
C THR A 16 -5.66 4.99 -6.51
N GLY A 17 -5.48 5.15 -7.83
CA GLY A 17 -4.21 4.89 -8.51
C GLY A 17 -3.03 5.78 -8.09
N GLU A 18 -3.24 7.06 -7.76
CA GLU A 18 -2.17 7.94 -7.25
C GLU A 18 -1.70 7.50 -5.86
N VAL A 19 -2.65 7.12 -5.00
CA VAL A 19 -2.36 6.57 -3.67
C VAL A 19 -1.57 5.27 -3.82
N ALA A 20 -1.99 4.37 -4.70
CA ALA A 20 -1.28 3.12 -4.99
C ALA A 20 0.15 3.34 -5.48
N GLN A 21 0.37 4.29 -6.39
CA GLN A 21 1.71 4.66 -6.84
C GLN A 21 2.58 5.20 -5.71
N ALA A 22 2.03 6.08 -4.85
CA ALA A 22 2.74 6.59 -3.69
C ALA A 22 3.11 5.48 -2.69
N VAL A 23 2.20 4.53 -2.45
CA VAL A 23 2.47 3.35 -1.60
C VAL A 23 3.55 2.47 -2.21
N ALA A 24 3.55 2.24 -3.54
CA ALA A 24 4.58 1.45 -4.23
C ALA A 24 6.00 1.98 -3.97
N PHE A 25 6.20 3.30 -4.06
CA PHE A 25 7.49 3.92 -3.73
C PHE A 25 7.86 3.77 -2.26
N ASN A 26 6.88 3.80 -1.35
CA ASN A 26 7.15 3.63 0.08
C ASN A 26 7.51 2.18 0.43
N VAL A 27 6.78 1.18 -0.08
CA VAL A 27 7.12 -0.24 0.18
C VAL A 27 8.49 -0.60 -0.40
N TRP A 28 8.87 -0.05 -1.55
CA TRP A 28 10.23 -0.17 -2.08
C TRP A 28 11.29 0.41 -1.14
N ARG A 29 11.06 1.61 -0.59
CA ARG A 29 11.99 2.24 0.36
C ARG A 29 12.10 1.46 1.67
N ILE A 30 10.99 0.91 2.16
CA ILE A 30 10.95 0.05 3.34
C ILE A 30 11.76 -1.22 3.08
N ALA A 31 11.54 -1.92 1.97
CA ALA A 31 12.30 -3.12 1.62
C ALA A 31 13.81 -2.85 1.51
N GLN A 32 14.21 -1.72 0.91
CA GLN A 32 15.61 -1.32 0.88
C GLN A 32 16.18 -0.99 2.26
N GLN A 33 15.38 -0.42 3.17
CA GLN A 33 15.80 -0.15 4.54
C GLN A 33 16.02 -1.46 5.30
N ILE A 34 15.08 -2.40 5.22
CA ILE A 34 15.18 -3.73 5.82
C ILE A 34 16.43 -4.45 5.31
N LEU A 35 16.69 -4.43 4.00
CA LEU A 35 17.91 -4.99 3.43
C LEU A 35 19.19 -4.37 4.03
N ARG A 36 19.22 -3.05 4.24
CA ARG A 36 20.36 -2.38 4.89
C ARG A 36 20.51 -2.82 6.34
N ASP A 37 19.40 -2.96 7.06
CA ASP A 37 19.41 -3.32 8.48
C ASP A 37 19.79 -4.79 8.69
N MET A 38 19.29 -5.71 7.84
CA MET A 38 19.76 -7.10 7.79
C MET A 38 21.27 -7.18 7.53
N ARG A 39 21.80 -6.41 6.57
CA ARG A 39 23.25 -6.38 6.31
C ARG A 39 24.05 -5.79 7.49
N ARG A 40 23.48 -4.85 8.25
CA ARG A 40 24.09 -4.33 9.49
C ARG A 40 24.05 -5.34 10.63
N ALA A 41 23.06 -6.23 10.63
CA ALA A 41 22.95 -7.37 11.52
C ALA A 41 23.80 -8.58 11.09
N ASP A 42 24.79 -8.37 10.22
CA ASP A 42 25.79 -9.37 9.74
C ASP A 42 25.23 -10.51 8.87
N PHE A 43 24.03 -10.32 8.29
CA PHE A 43 23.50 -11.23 7.27
C PHE A 43 24.22 -11.06 5.92
N GLU A 44 24.60 -12.16 5.29
CA GLU A 44 25.37 -12.19 4.05
C GLU A 44 24.46 -12.04 2.82
N ILE A 45 24.03 -10.80 2.58
CA ILE A 45 23.19 -10.44 1.43
C ILE A 45 24.03 -9.59 0.46
N ALA A 46 24.84 -10.26 -0.36
CA ALA A 46 25.67 -9.62 -1.38
C ALA A 46 24.84 -9.23 -2.62
N PRO A 47 25.19 -8.12 -3.32
CA PRO A 47 24.59 -7.79 -4.62
C PRO A 47 24.64 -8.98 -5.58
N GLY A 48 23.49 -9.36 -6.15
CA GLY A 48 23.36 -10.54 -7.00
C GLY A 48 21.91 -11.04 -7.06
N PRO A 49 21.64 -12.23 -7.62
CA PRO A 49 20.29 -12.78 -7.71
C PRO A 49 19.59 -12.91 -6.34
N ARG A 50 20.27 -13.48 -5.33
CA ARG A 50 19.71 -13.65 -3.97
C ARG A 50 19.30 -12.36 -3.28
N TYR A 51 19.99 -11.26 -3.60
CA TYR A 51 19.62 -9.93 -3.10
C TYR A 51 18.23 -9.52 -3.61
N PHE A 52 17.91 -9.83 -4.87
CA PHE A 52 16.60 -9.55 -5.43
C PHE A 52 15.55 -10.57 -5.02
N ASP A 53 15.91 -11.84 -4.82
CA ASP A 53 15.02 -12.84 -4.23
C ASP A 53 14.56 -12.42 -2.82
N PHE A 54 15.52 -11.96 -2.00
CA PHE A 54 15.24 -11.40 -0.67
C PHE A 54 14.29 -10.19 -0.75
N LEU A 55 14.59 -9.22 -1.62
CA LEU A 55 13.74 -8.04 -1.79
C LEU A 55 12.34 -8.41 -2.30
N ALA A 56 12.24 -9.37 -3.21
CA ALA A 56 10.98 -9.82 -3.78
C ALA A 56 10.06 -10.40 -2.69
N GLU A 57 10.56 -11.28 -1.84
CA GLU A 57 9.79 -11.86 -0.72
C GLU A 57 9.28 -10.77 0.25
N TRP A 58 10.13 -9.77 0.57
CA TRP A 58 9.69 -8.63 1.37
C TRP A 58 8.63 -7.78 0.69
N LEU A 59 8.75 -7.52 -0.62
CA LEU A 59 7.79 -6.72 -1.36
C LEU A 59 6.43 -7.43 -1.46
N VAL A 60 6.41 -8.76 -1.63
CA VAL A 60 5.18 -9.57 -1.55
C VAL A 60 4.48 -9.35 -0.22
N PHE A 61 5.21 -9.47 0.89
CA PHE A 61 4.65 -9.25 2.22
C PHE A 61 4.15 -7.81 2.42
N LEU A 62 4.93 -6.81 2.02
CA LEU A 62 4.54 -5.40 2.15
C LEU A 62 3.29 -5.05 1.30
N ILE A 63 3.15 -5.66 0.11
CA ILE A 63 1.94 -5.54 -0.70
C ILE A 63 0.75 -6.17 0.04
N HIS A 64 0.91 -7.33 0.67
CA HIS A 64 -0.14 -7.93 1.49
C HIS A 64 -0.55 -7.00 2.66
N VAL A 65 0.41 -6.46 3.41
CA VAL A 65 0.15 -5.49 4.49
C VAL A 65 -0.61 -4.26 3.97
N ALA A 66 -0.20 -3.72 2.83
CA ALA A 66 -0.86 -2.57 2.21
C ALA A 66 -2.29 -2.92 1.75
N ASP A 67 -2.50 -4.08 1.13
CA ASP A 67 -3.81 -4.56 0.70
C ASP A 67 -4.79 -4.72 1.88
N ARG A 68 -4.31 -5.19 3.05
CA ARG A 68 -5.13 -5.24 4.27
C ARG A 68 -5.56 -3.85 4.74
N ASN A 69 -4.64 -2.88 4.75
CA ASN A 69 -4.96 -1.51 5.10
C ASN A 69 -5.94 -0.85 4.09
N ALA A 70 -5.82 -1.22 2.81
CA ALA A 70 -6.71 -0.79 1.75
C ALA A 70 -8.11 -1.40 1.88
N TYR A 71 -8.23 -2.67 2.27
CA TYR A 71 -9.51 -3.31 2.54
C TYR A 71 -10.35 -2.53 3.57
N GLU A 72 -9.71 -2.07 4.64
CA GLU A 72 -10.38 -1.29 5.69
C GLU A 72 -10.83 0.11 5.24
N ARG A 73 -10.15 0.72 4.26
CA ARG A 73 -10.29 2.15 3.93
C ARG A 73 -10.94 2.43 2.58
N LEU A 74 -10.73 1.58 1.58
CA LEU A 74 -11.08 1.84 0.19
C LEU A 74 -12.30 1.05 -0.30
N GLY A 75 -12.72 0.01 0.41
CA GLY A 75 -13.86 -0.82 -0.02
C GLY A 75 -13.70 -1.31 -1.46
N ASP A 76 -14.62 -0.91 -2.34
CA ASP A 76 -14.62 -1.26 -3.76
C ASP A 76 -13.36 -0.80 -4.52
N GLY A 77 -12.69 0.26 -4.05
CA GLY A 77 -11.43 0.75 -4.64
C GLY A 77 -10.22 -0.13 -4.37
N ARG A 78 -10.32 -1.11 -3.45
CA ARG A 78 -9.20 -1.99 -3.08
C ARG A 78 -8.60 -2.73 -4.29
N THR A 79 -9.44 -3.30 -5.16
CA THR A 79 -8.96 -4.10 -6.29
C THR A 79 -8.11 -3.27 -7.26
N GLU A 80 -8.56 -2.06 -7.58
CA GLU A 80 -7.80 -1.12 -8.40
C GLU A 80 -6.49 -0.74 -7.70
N PHE A 81 -6.56 -0.37 -6.40
CA PHE A 81 -5.41 -0.03 -5.59
C PHE A 81 -4.33 -1.12 -5.62
N THR A 82 -4.70 -2.35 -5.28
CA THR A 82 -3.76 -3.48 -5.18
C THR A 82 -3.19 -3.84 -6.55
N THR A 83 -3.97 -3.73 -7.62
CA THR A 83 -3.50 -3.94 -9.00
C THR A 83 -2.44 -2.93 -9.40
N VAL A 84 -2.68 -1.64 -9.13
CA VAL A 84 -1.72 -0.57 -9.45
C VAL A 84 -0.47 -0.69 -8.58
N LEU A 85 -0.64 -0.96 -7.29
CA LEU A 85 0.46 -1.15 -6.33
C LEU A 85 1.38 -2.31 -6.78
N ALA A 86 0.80 -3.47 -7.09
CA ALA A 86 1.55 -4.64 -7.53
C ALA A 86 2.35 -4.36 -8.80
N ASN A 87 1.69 -3.81 -9.83
CA ASN A 87 2.35 -3.49 -11.10
C ASN A 87 3.48 -2.47 -10.94
N ARG A 88 3.23 -1.40 -10.18
CA ARG A 88 4.23 -0.35 -9.99
C ARG A 88 5.43 -0.83 -9.18
N THR A 89 5.18 -1.67 -8.17
CA THR A 89 6.25 -2.28 -7.36
C THR A 89 7.09 -3.24 -8.20
N ALA A 90 6.45 -4.04 -9.05
CA ALA A 90 7.10 -4.96 -9.97
C ALA A 90 8.01 -4.24 -10.98
N GLU A 91 7.56 -3.11 -11.52
CA GLU A 91 8.37 -2.25 -12.39
C GLU A 91 9.61 -1.72 -11.68
N ILE A 92 9.44 -1.16 -10.48
CA ILE A 92 10.57 -0.62 -9.71
C ILE A 92 11.60 -1.72 -9.42
N LEU A 93 11.16 -2.90 -8.99
CA LEU A 93 12.05 -4.03 -8.74
C LEU A 93 12.80 -4.46 -10.02
N ALA A 94 12.06 -4.63 -11.12
CA ALA A 94 12.61 -5.07 -12.40
C ALA A 94 13.65 -4.08 -12.96
N ASP A 95 13.35 -2.77 -12.92
CA ASP A 95 14.27 -1.73 -13.38
C ASP A 95 15.58 -1.77 -12.58
N ASN A 96 15.50 -1.91 -11.25
CA ASN A 96 16.68 -2.02 -10.38
C ASN A 96 17.46 -3.31 -10.63
N GLN A 97 16.77 -4.40 -10.96
CA GLN A 97 17.41 -5.68 -11.26
C GLN A 97 18.17 -5.64 -12.59
N VAL A 98 17.58 -5.04 -13.62
CA VAL A 98 18.27 -4.80 -14.90
C VAL A 98 19.48 -3.89 -14.69
N GLU A 99 19.31 -2.80 -13.94
CA GLU A 99 20.40 -1.84 -13.68
C GLU A 99 21.58 -2.49 -12.94
N LEU A 100 21.31 -3.32 -11.94
CA LEU A 100 22.35 -3.90 -11.09
C LEU A 100 22.98 -5.17 -11.68
N LEU A 101 22.20 -6.04 -12.30
CA LEU A 101 22.68 -7.34 -12.79
C LEU A 101 23.03 -7.34 -14.28
N GLY A 102 22.38 -6.50 -15.09
CA GLY A 102 22.55 -6.48 -16.55
C GLY A 102 22.04 -7.73 -17.28
N GLU A 103 21.39 -8.67 -16.57
CA GLU A 103 20.87 -9.93 -17.12
C GLU A 103 19.35 -9.89 -17.26
N GLY A 104 18.82 -10.43 -18.35
CA GLY A 104 17.37 -10.44 -18.64
C GLY A 104 16.79 -9.06 -18.98
N THR A 105 15.50 -9.03 -19.26
CA THR A 105 14.75 -7.80 -19.57
C THR A 105 13.86 -7.37 -18.40
N ALA A 106 13.54 -6.09 -18.33
CA ALA A 106 12.61 -5.56 -17.32
C ALA A 106 11.23 -6.26 -17.39
N ALA A 107 10.77 -6.62 -18.59
CA ALA A 107 9.52 -7.35 -18.78
C ALA A 107 9.58 -8.76 -18.16
N GLU A 108 10.68 -9.49 -18.34
CA GLU A 108 10.86 -10.83 -17.77
C GLU A 108 10.94 -10.78 -16.23
N HIS A 109 11.71 -9.84 -15.67
CA HIS A 109 11.80 -9.70 -14.21
C HIS A 109 10.48 -9.25 -13.59
N LYS A 110 9.77 -8.31 -14.24
CA LYS A 110 8.43 -7.90 -13.82
C LYS A 110 7.46 -9.09 -13.82
N ALA A 111 7.46 -9.90 -14.87
CA ALA A 111 6.61 -11.09 -14.97
C ALA A 111 6.91 -12.10 -13.85
N ARG A 112 8.18 -12.42 -13.60
CA ARG A 112 8.60 -13.33 -12.52
C ARG A 112 8.14 -12.85 -11.14
N PHE A 113 8.24 -11.54 -10.86
CA PHE A 113 7.75 -11.00 -9.59
C PHE A 113 6.22 -11.08 -9.47
N ILE A 114 5.48 -10.83 -10.54
CA ILE A 114 4.01 -10.97 -10.52
C ILE A 114 3.60 -12.44 -10.32
N GLU A 115 4.33 -13.39 -10.91
CA GLU A 115 4.14 -14.83 -10.67
C GLU A 115 4.37 -15.19 -9.20
N LEU A 116 5.47 -14.72 -8.61
CA LEU A 116 5.78 -14.90 -7.18
C LEU A 116 4.69 -14.31 -6.29
N LEU A 117 4.23 -13.10 -6.61
CA LEU A 117 3.18 -12.41 -5.87
C LEU A 117 1.86 -13.18 -5.92
N ASN A 118 1.45 -13.67 -7.10
CA ASN A 118 0.24 -14.47 -7.27
C ASN A 118 0.32 -15.83 -6.57
N LEU A 119 1.53 -16.39 -6.44
CA LEU A 119 1.76 -17.62 -5.69
C LEU A 119 1.57 -17.41 -4.18
N HIS A 120 2.12 -16.33 -3.62
CA HIS A 120 2.20 -16.14 -2.18
C HIS A 120 1.06 -15.31 -1.56
N LEU A 121 0.43 -14.41 -2.30
CA LEU A 121 -0.69 -13.62 -1.76
C LEU A 121 -1.85 -14.48 -1.21
N PRO A 122 -2.26 -15.59 -1.86
CA PRO A 122 -3.27 -16.48 -1.29
C PRO A 122 -2.85 -17.08 0.05
N GLU A 123 -1.58 -17.50 0.18
CA GLU A 123 -1.07 -18.09 1.42
C GLU A 123 -1.05 -17.06 2.56
N TYR A 124 -0.69 -15.81 2.26
CA TYR A 124 -0.81 -14.73 3.24
C TYR A 124 -2.26 -14.41 3.62
N SER A 125 -3.22 -14.61 2.69
CA SER A 125 -4.64 -14.37 2.95
C SER A 125 -5.28 -15.37 3.92
N ASP A 126 -4.65 -16.53 4.12
CA ASP A 126 -5.07 -17.52 5.11
C ASP A 126 -4.80 -17.07 6.56
N PHE A 127 -3.94 -16.06 6.77
CA PHE A 127 -3.71 -15.48 8.09
C PHE A 127 -4.77 -14.41 8.39
N PRO A 128 -5.56 -14.59 9.47
CA PRO A 128 -6.59 -13.62 9.83
C PRO A 128 -6.00 -12.31 10.34
N GLU A 129 -4.78 -12.33 10.87
CA GLU A 129 -4.08 -11.18 11.44
C GLU A 129 -2.60 -11.17 10.99
N LEU A 130 -1.94 -10.01 11.09
CA LEU A 130 -0.51 -9.85 10.82
C LEU A 130 0.33 -10.20 12.07
N ASP A 131 -0.03 -11.29 12.73
CA ASP A 131 0.48 -11.71 14.03
C ASP A 131 1.77 -12.53 13.92
N ALA A 132 2.14 -13.23 15.01
CA ALA A 132 3.37 -14.02 15.05
C ALA A 132 3.37 -15.18 14.03
N ASP A 133 2.22 -15.75 13.69
CA ASP A 133 2.15 -16.87 12.74
C ASP A 133 2.32 -16.36 11.30
N CYS A 134 1.72 -15.22 10.96
CA CYS A 134 1.95 -14.56 9.67
C CYS A 134 3.42 -14.13 9.52
N ARG A 135 4.03 -13.56 10.57
CA ARG A 135 5.45 -13.18 10.56
C ARG A 135 6.39 -14.38 10.52
N ARG A 136 6.02 -15.51 11.15
CA ARG A 136 6.74 -16.79 11.05
C ARG A 136 6.73 -17.30 9.61
N TYR A 137 5.61 -17.18 8.92
CA TYR A 137 5.51 -17.56 7.51
C TYR A 137 6.48 -16.76 6.64
N LEU A 138 6.48 -15.43 6.78
CA LEU A 138 7.46 -14.57 6.13
C LEU A 138 8.89 -14.98 6.46
N ALA A 139 9.21 -15.20 7.73
CA ALA A 139 10.55 -15.58 8.15
C ALA A 139 11.02 -16.89 7.49
N ALA A 140 10.13 -17.87 7.31
CA ALA A 140 10.43 -19.09 6.56
C ALA A 140 10.74 -18.81 5.08
N ARG A 141 9.98 -17.90 4.43
CA ARG A 141 10.26 -17.47 3.05
C ARG A 141 11.61 -16.79 2.92
N ILE A 142 11.90 -15.83 3.82
CA ILE A 142 13.20 -15.15 3.84
C ILE A 142 14.34 -16.13 4.10
N SER A 143 14.16 -17.13 4.98
CA SER A 143 15.16 -18.17 5.23
C SER A 143 15.51 -18.98 3.98
N VAL A 144 14.55 -19.20 3.06
CA VAL A 144 14.82 -19.87 1.77
C VAL A 144 15.56 -18.94 0.80
N ALA A 145 15.21 -17.65 0.78
CA ALA A 145 15.91 -16.65 -0.04
C ALA A 145 17.36 -16.42 0.46
N LEU A 146 17.58 -16.58 1.76
CA LEU A 146 18.90 -16.57 2.37
C LEU A 146 19.61 -17.92 2.18
N GLY A 147 20.92 -17.88 2.00
CA GLY A 147 21.74 -19.09 1.91
C GLY A 147 21.84 -19.83 3.25
N PRO A 148 22.34 -21.08 3.26
CA PRO A 148 22.39 -21.95 4.45
C PRO A 148 23.04 -21.35 5.70
N ARG A 149 23.96 -20.39 5.53
CA ARG A 149 24.68 -19.71 6.63
C ARG A 149 23.73 -18.96 7.56
N ASP A 150 22.73 -18.29 7.00
CA ASP A 150 21.95 -17.28 7.72
C ASP A 150 20.56 -17.77 8.15
N GLN A 151 20.23 -19.02 7.82
CA GLN A 151 18.91 -19.61 8.04
C GLN A 151 18.51 -19.76 9.52
N VAL A 152 19.50 -19.83 10.42
CA VAL A 152 19.25 -20.09 11.85
C VAL A 152 18.75 -18.85 12.57
N TRP A 153 19.31 -17.67 12.26
CA TRP A 153 19.07 -16.44 13.02
C TRP A 153 18.09 -15.48 12.35
N VAL A 154 17.80 -15.70 11.06
CA VAL A 154 16.84 -14.87 10.31
C VAL A 154 15.47 -14.83 10.97
N HIS A 155 15.07 -15.90 11.64
CA HIS A 155 13.73 -16.03 12.16
C HIS A 155 13.44 -15.01 13.26
N ASP A 156 14.33 -14.91 14.25
CA ASP A 156 14.22 -13.96 15.35
C ASP A 156 14.31 -12.51 14.83
N GLN A 157 15.27 -12.24 13.93
CA GLN A 157 15.44 -10.92 13.33
C GLN A 157 14.18 -10.48 12.57
N VAL A 158 13.63 -11.35 11.73
CA VAL A 158 12.42 -11.04 10.94
C VAL A 158 11.20 -10.90 11.84
N MET A 159 10.97 -11.83 12.75
CA MET A 159 9.73 -11.88 13.53
C MET A 159 9.62 -10.82 14.61
N GLU A 160 10.74 -10.50 15.28
CA GLU A 160 10.74 -9.64 16.45
C GLU A 160 11.17 -8.20 16.13
N ILE A 161 11.88 -7.98 15.01
CA ILE A 161 12.43 -6.67 14.64
C ILE A 161 11.85 -6.19 13.31
N GLU A 162 12.20 -6.83 12.19
CA GLU A 162 11.97 -6.25 10.87
C GLU A 162 10.47 -6.22 10.50
N ALA A 163 9.76 -7.34 10.66
CA ALA A 163 8.37 -7.43 10.22
C ALA A 163 7.41 -6.57 11.07
N PRO A 164 7.48 -6.54 12.42
CA PRO A 164 6.66 -5.62 13.22
C PRO A 164 6.88 -4.16 12.84
N GLN A 165 8.14 -3.73 12.68
CA GLN A 165 8.48 -2.36 12.30
C GLN A 165 7.99 -2.02 10.88
N ALA A 166 8.09 -2.97 9.95
CA ALA A 166 7.59 -2.82 8.59
C ALA A 166 6.06 -2.65 8.56
N ILE A 167 5.31 -3.49 9.30
CA ILE A 167 3.86 -3.40 9.41
C ILE A 167 3.45 -2.02 9.94
N GLU A 168 4.06 -1.58 11.03
CA GLU A 168 3.78 -0.28 11.64
C GLU A 168 4.09 0.87 10.67
N THR A 169 5.21 0.78 9.93
CA THR A 169 5.61 1.79 8.97
C THR A 169 4.64 1.91 7.80
N VAL A 170 4.16 0.78 7.25
CA VAL A 170 3.12 0.79 6.21
C VAL A 170 1.83 1.40 6.74
N GLY A 171 1.41 1.05 7.96
CA GLY A 171 0.23 1.65 8.62
C GLY A 171 0.33 3.17 8.70
N ARG A 172 1.48 3.71 9.15
CA ARG A 172 1.74 5.16 9.19
C ARG A 172 1.70 5.82 7.80
N VAL A 173 2.21 5.15 6.77
CA VAL A 173 2.15 5.66 5.38
C VAL A 173 0.69 5.83 4.97
N PHE A 174 -0.17 4.84 5.22
CA PHE A 174 -1.60 4.92 4.94
C PHE A 174 -2.25 6.06 5.73
N GLU A 175 -2.07 6.13 7.04
CA GLU A 175 -2.64 7.20 7.87
C GLU A 175 -2.29 8.60 7.35
N ASN A 176 -1.04 8.81 6.94
CA ASN A 176 -0.59 10.09 6.41
C ASN A 176 -1.21 10.39 5.03
N LEU A 177 -1.27 9.41 4.13
CA LEU A 177 -1.85 9.60 2.79
C LEU A 177 -3.34 9.93 2.87
N PHE A 178 -4.08 9.30 3.77
CA PHE A 178 -5.52 9.54 3.96
C PHE A 178 -5.82 10.77 4.83
N ARG A 179 -4.93 11.16 5.77
CA ARG A 179 -5.06 12.44 6.49
C ARG A 179 -4.88 13.65 5.57
N LEU A 180 -4.02 13.53 4.55
CA LEU A 180 -3.76 14.60 3.59
C LEU A 180 -4.86 14.73 2.52
N ALA A 181 -5.83 13.81 2.48
CA ALA A 181 -7.06 13.99 1.73
C ALA A 181 -7.97 14.97 2.52
N PRO A 182 -8.34 16.14 1.97
CA PRO A 182 -9.19 17.07 2.70
C PRO A 182 -10.54 16.40 3.03
N PRO A 183 -11.14 16.70 4.21
CA PRO A 183 -12.53 16.33 4.44
C PRO A 183 -13.36 17.03 3.37
N GLY A 184 -14.09 16.25 2.56
CA GLY A 184 -15.00 16.79 1.56
C GLY A 184 -15.83 17.92 2.16
N ASP A 185 -15.84 19.06 1.49
CA ASP A 185 -16.46 20.30 1.97
C ASP A 185 -17.92 20.06 2.33
N THR A 186 -18.21 19.95 3.63
CA THR A 186 -19.56 19.86 4.17
C THR A 186 -20.12 21.27 4.38
N SER A 187 -20.07 22.12 3.35
CA SER A 187 -20.84 23.37 3.31
C SER A 187 -22.21 23.14 2.65
N SER A 188 -23.02 22.26 3.26
CA SER A 188 -24.46 22.15 2.96
C SER A 188 -25.27 23.06 3.88
N THR A 189 -25.79 24.13 3.28
CA THR A 189 -27.11 24.70 3.58
C THR A 189 -27.35 25.17 5.03
N ARG A 190 -26.86 26.38 5.37
CA ARG A 190 -27.53 27.21 6.39
C ARG A 190 -28.52 28.15 5.72
N GLY A 191 -29.78 27.96 6.06
CA GLY A 191 -30.96 28.43 5.35
C GLY A 191 -31.02 29.92 5.04
N ARG A 192 -31.41 30.22 3.81
CA ARG A 192 -32.09 31.47 3.46
C ARG A 192 -33.60 31.22 3.55
N ALA A 193 -34.13 31.30 4.77
CA ALA A 193 -35.56 31.41 5.01
C ALA A 193 -35.80 32.45 6.12
N GLY A 194 -36.49 33.52 5.74
CA GLY A 194 -37.23 34.37 6.68
C GLY A 194 -36.73 35.79 6.88
N ARG A 195 -37.23 36.75 6.08
CA ARG A 195 -37.78 37.99 6.66
C ARG A 195 -38.77 38.74 5.74
N ARG A 196 -40.05 38.50 6.04
CA ARG A 196 -41.19 39.44 6.18
C ARG A 196 -41.78 40.15 4.94
N GLU A 197 -42.99 39.71 4.61
CA GLU A 197 -44.11 40.53 4.14
C GLU A 197 -44.47 41.66 5.12
N GLY A 198 -44.90 42.80 4.56
CA GLY A 198 -46.01 43.60 5.09
C GLY A 198 -45.69 44.99 5.66
N ARG A 199 -45.83 46.05 4.85
CA ARG A 199 -46.51 47.30 5.27
C ARG A 199 -47.05 48.08 4.03
N PRO A 200 -48.29 48.62 4.05
CA PRO A 200 -49.02 49.15 2.88
C PRO A 200 -48.68 50.62 2.53
N PRO A 201 -49.15 51.15 1.37
CA PRO A 201 -48.80 52.49 0.92
C PRO A 201 -49.50 53.61 1.70
N ALA A 202 -48.78 54.70 1.93
CA ALA A 202 -49.35 55.96 2.37
C ALA A 202 -49.76 56.81 1.17
N VAL A 203 -51.00 57.28 1.20
CA VAL A 203 -51.64 58.23 0.30
C VAL A 203 -51.32 59.65 0.77
N THR A 204 -50.93 60.53 -0.15
CA THR A 204 -51.14 62.00 -0.25
C THR A 204 -50.25 62.46 -1.42
N GLY A 205 -50.68 63.18 -2.45
CA GLY A 205 -51.78 64.12 -2.60
C GLY A 205 -51.17 65.38 -3.24
N GLU A 206 -51.52 65.62 -4.50
CA GLU A 206 -51.67 66.90 -5.24
C GLU A 206 -51.52 66.66 -6.75
#